data_AF-A0A3A4P3P2-F1
#
_entry.id   AF-A0A3A4P3P2-F1
#
_cell.length_a   1.000
_cell.length_b   1.000
_cell.length_c   1.000
_cell.angle_alpha   90.00
_cell.angle_beta   90.00
_cell.angle_gamma   90.00
#
_symmetry.space_group_name_H-M   'P 1'
#
loop_
_entity.id
_entity.type
_entity.pdbx_description
1 polymer ?
#
loop_
_entity_poly.entity_id
_entity_poly.type
_entity_poly.pdbx_seq_one_letter_code
_entity_poly.pdbx_strand_id
1 'polypeptide(L)'
;MKEKLKEYLINSDWDGVRRLASTRKIILSKLLSFTFNPDEEIRWKAVDALQIAVGIWIKKDVKAVREFCRRLFWMLNDESGNMGWFAPQAIGAVLAGNHEKLANFFPMLISVLDGDERPEIVKGVLWALGHIGPIHDDFAREARFRIQPYLLANNAEIREEAVKVMQKFNIQEKEG
;
A
#
# COMPACT_ATOMS: atom_id res chain seq x y z
N MET A 1 -12.10 -21.01 -1.47
CA MET A 1 -11.88 -19.59 -1.07
C MET A 1 -11.29 -18.76 -2.20
N LYS A 2 -10.22 -19.20 -2.87
CA LYS A 2 -9.56 -18.42 -3.93
C LYS A 2 -10.54 -18.00 -5.05
N GLU A 3 -11.32 -18.93 -5.59
CA GLU A 3 -12.33 -18.60 -6.63
C GLU A 3 -13.40 -17.63 -6.15
N LYS A 4 -13.99 -17.89 -4.97
CA LYS A 4 -14.99 -16.98 -4.39
C LYS A 4 -14.43 -15.58 -4.11
N LEU A 5 -13.19 -15.49 -3.65
CA LEU A 5 -12.51 -14.21 -3.44
C LEU A 5 -12.25 -13.52 -4.78
N LYS A 6 -11.85 -14.26 -5.83
CA LYS A 6 -11.69 -13.72 -7.17
C LYS A 6 -13.00 -13.15 -7.72
N GLU A 7 -14.11 -13.87 -7.54
CA GLU A 7 -15.46 -13.42 -7.91
C GLU A 7 -15.83 -12.11 -7.19
N TYR A 8 -15.56 -12.02 -5.88
CA TYR A 8 -15.79 -10.79 -5.14
C TYR A 8 -14.92 -9.63 -5.64
N LEU A 9 -13.66 -9.89 -6.02
CA LEU A 9 -12.82 -8.86 -6.63
C LEU A 9 -13.41 -8.44 -7.98
N ILE A 10 -13.71 -9.36 -8.89
CA ILE A 10 -14.26 -9.03 -10.22
C ILE A 10 -15.51 -8.16 -10.09
N ASN A 11 -16.43 -8.51 -9.19
CA ASN A 11 -17.71 -7.82 -9.01
C ASN A 11 -17.65 -6.66 -8.00
N SER A 12 -16.49 -6.36 -7.42
CA SER A 12 -16.34 -5.38 -6.34
C SER A 12 -17.30 -5.63 -5.16
N ASP A 13 -17.58 -6.90 -4.83
CA ASP A 13 -18.39 -7.31 -3.66
C ASP A 13 -17.58 -7.14 -2.37
N TRP A 14 -17.47 -5.89 -1.91
CA TRP A 14 -16.74 -5.52 -0.71
C TRP A 14 -17.37 -6.10 0.55
N ASP A 15 -18.68 -6.33 0.57
CA ASP A 15 -19.35 -7.00 1.69
C ASP A 15 -18.98 -8.49 1.75
N GLY A 16 -18.85 -9.14 0.59
CA GLY A 16 -18.27 -10.47 0.46
C GLY A 16 -16.85 -10.54 1.03
N VAL A 17 -16.00 -9.57 0.69
CA VAL A 17 -14.66 -9.44 1.26
C VAL A 17 -14.71 -9.28 2.78
N ARG A 18 -15.54 -8.38 3.31
CA ARG A 18 -15.71 -8.16 4.77
C ARG A 18 -16.16 -9.44 5.48
N ARG A 19 -17.14 -10.17 4.93
CA ARG A 19 -17.63 -11.44 5.48
C ARG A 19 -16.55 -12.52 5.54
N LEU A 20 -15.70 -12.62 4.51
CA LEU A 20 -14.56 -13.55 4.54
C LEU A 20 -13.49 -13.09 5.52
N ALA A 21 -13.16 -11.80 5.51
CA ALA A 21 -12.12 -11.24 6.36
C ALA A 21 -12.46 -11.36 7.85
N SER A 22 -13.73 -11.21 8.23
CA SER A 22 -14.17 -11.33 9.61
C SER A 22 -13.97 -12.72 10.21
N THR A 23 -13.87 -13.76 9.38
CA THR A 23 -13.79 -15.16 9.86
C THR A 23 -12.49 -15.87 9.50
N ARG A 24 -11.70 -15.37 8.53
CA ARG A 24 -10.58 -16.12 7.95
C ARG A 24 -9.31 -15.27 7.80
N LYS A 25 -8.32 -15.45 8.69
CA LYS A 25 -7.03 -14.73 8.64
C LYS A 25 -6.26 -14.93 7.34
N ILE A 26 -6.38 -16.13 6.76
CA ILE A 26 -5.72 -16.51 5.51
C ILE A 26 -6.09 -15.60 4.33
N ILE A 27 -7.17 -14.81 4.44
CA ILE A 27 -7.55 -13.82 3.42
C ILE A 27 -6.41 -12.85 3.11
N LEU A 28 -5.61 -12.43 4.10
CA LEU A 28 -4.51 -11.47 3.90
C LEU A 28 -3.48 -12.02 2.90
N SER A 29 -3.04 -13.26 3.11
CA SER A 29 -2.13 -13.95 2.19
C SER A 29 -2.77 -14.24 0.83
N LYS A 30 -4.09 -14.45 0.75
CA LYS A 30 -4.78 -14.68 -0.53
C LYS A 30 -4.94 -13.39 -1.34
N LEU A 31 -5.29 -12.28 -0.69
CA LEU A 31 -5.34 -10.96 -1.33
C LEU A 31 -3.95 -10.54 -1.80
N LEU A 32 -2.91 -10.77 -0.99
CA LEU A 32 -1.53 -10.58 -1.42
C LEU A 32 -1.19 -11.43 -2.66
N SER A 33 -1.68 -12.66 -2.79
CA SER A 33 -1.43 -13.43 -4.02
C SER A 33 -2.14 -12.86 -5.26
N PHE A 34 -3.22 -12.09 -5.10
CA PHE A 34 -3.92 -11.42 -6.21
C PHE A 34 -3.23 -10.13 -6.66
N THR A 35 -2.32 -9.56 -5.85
CA THR A 35 -1.49 -8.43 -6.31
C THR A 35 -0.45 -8.85 -7.36
N PHE A 36 -0.32 -10.14 -7.66
CA PHE A 36 0.49 -10.70 -8.74
C PHE A 36 -0.34 -11.16 -9.94
N ASN A 37 -1.63 -10.82 -9.98
CA ASN A 37 -2.49 -11.23 -11.09
C ASN A 37 -2.02 -10.57 -12.40
N PRO A 38 -2.04 -11.28 -13.55
CA PRO A 38 -1.76 -10.66 -14.85
C PRO A 38 -2.72 -9.50 -15.17
N ASP A 39 -3.97 -9.60 -14.73
CA ASP A 39 -4.98 -8.55 -14.86
C ASP A 39 -4.74 -7.43 -13.82
N GLU A 40 -4.44 -6.24 -14.31
CA GLU A 40 -4.18 -5.06 -13.50
C GLU A 40 -5.38 -4.62 -12.66
N GLU A 41 -6.59 -4.73 -13.20
CA GLU A 41 -7.81 -4.35 -12.49
C GLU A 41 -7.98 -5.25 -11.25
N ILE A 42 -7.69 -6.55 -11.39
CA ILE A 42 -7.70 -7.48 -10.27
C ILE A 42 -6.62 -7.14 -9.23
N ARG A 43 -5.43 -6.69 -9.67
CA ARG A 43 -4.37 -6.27 -8.73
C ARG A 43 -4.83 -5.09 -7.88
N TRP A 44 -5.41 -4.05 -8.50
CA TRP A 44 -5.90 -2.87 -7.77
C TRP A 44 -7.06 -3.22 -6.83
N LYS A 45 -8.04 -4.00 -7.29
CA LYS A 45 -9.13 -4.46 -6.41
C LYS A 45 -8.62 -5.30 -5.24
N ALA A 46 -7.53 -6.05 -5.42
CA ALA A 46 -6.90 -6.78 -4.34
C ALA A 46 -6.25 -5.85 -3.30
N VAL A 47 -5.64 -4.74 -3.72
CA VAL A 47 -5.11 -3.69 -2.83
C VAL A 47 -6.23 -3.06 -2.00
N ASP A 48 -7.35 -2.71 -2.63
CA ASP A 48 -8.53 -2.16 -1.93
C ASP A 48 -9.10 -3.15 -0.90
N ALA A 49 -9.28 -4.41 -1.33
CA ALA A 49 -9.74 -5.48 -0.45
C ALA A 49 -8.77 -5.74 0.71
N LEU A 50 -7.46 -5.57 0.49
CA LEU A 50 -6.45 -5.74 1.53
C LEU A 50 -6.60 -4.69 2.63
N GLN A 51 -6.84 -3.42 2.27
CA GLN A 51 -7.12 -2.36 3.25
C GLN A 51 -8.33 -2.71 4.11
N ILE A 52 -9.42 -3.19 3.51
CA ILE A 52 -10.62 -3.64 4.23
C ILE A 52 -10.28 -4.78 5.20
N ALA A 53 -9.58 -5.81 4.72
CA ALA A 53 -9.26 -6.98 5.51
C ALA A 53 -8.34 -6.64 6.69
N VAL A 54 -7.32 -5.80 6.45
CA VAL A 54 -6.40 -5.33 7.49
C VAL A 54 -7.14 -4.51 8.54
N GLY A 55 -8.05 -3.60 8.15
CA GLY A 55 -8.85 -2.80 9.07
C GLY A 55 -9.72 -3.65 10.03
N ILE A 56 -10.08 -4.86 9.62
CA ILE A 56 -10.74 -5.85 10.49
C ILE A 56 -9.71 -6.57 11.38
N TRP A 57 -8.63 -7.07 10.80
CA TRP A 57 -7.65 -7.91 11.52
C TRP A 57 -6.81 -7.15 12.53
N ILE A 58 -6.53 -5.86 12.29
CA ILE A 58 -5.78 -5.02 13.22
C ILE A 58 -6.47 -4.90 14.59
N LYS A 59 -7.81 -4.95 14.60
CA LYS A 59 -8.63 -4.89 15.82
C LYS A 59 -8.69 -6.23 16.55
N LYS A 60 -8.42 -7.33 15.85
CA LYS A 60 -8.49 -8.70 16.38
C LYS A 60 -7.12 -9.21 16.82
N ASP A 61 -6.10 -8.97 16.01
CA ASP A 61 -4.74 -9.48 16.20
C ASP A 61 -3.73 -8.53 15.53
N VAL A 62 -3.32 -7.49 16.25
CA VAL A 62 -2.32 -6.53 15.79
C VAL A 62 -0.97 -7.20 15.50
N LYS A 63 -0.61 -8.27 16.23
CA LYS A 63 0.66 -8.97 16.03
C LYS A 63 0.69 -9.65 14.67
N ALA A 64 -0.40 -10.32 14.28
CA ALA A 64 -0.52 -10.92 12.97
C ALA A 64 -0.47 -9.90 11.83
N VAL A 65 -1.06 -8.72 12.00
CA VAL A 65 -0.96 -7.65 10.98
C VAL A 65 0.46 -7.11 10.88
N ARG A 66 1.15 -6.87 12.01
CA ARG A 66 2.56 -6.44 11.99
C ARG A 66 3.46 -7.47 11.32
N GLU A 67 3.21 -8.76 11.52
CA GLU A 67 3.95 -9.81 10.84
C GLU A 67 3.68 -9.83 9.34
N PHE A 68 2.43 -9.62 8.95
CA PHE A 68 2.06 -9.45 7.56
C PHE A 68 2.75 -8.22 6.93
N CYS A 69 2.83 -7.08 7.63
CA CYS A 69 3.61 -5.91 7.19
C CYS A 69 5.08 -6.26 6.97
N ARG A 70 5.74 -6.93 7.94
CA ARG A 70 7.15 -7.32 7.82
C ARG A 70 7.41 -8.16 6.59
N ARG A 71 6.51 -9.12 6.32
CA ARG A 71 6.57 -9.93 5.10
C ARG A 71 6.50 -9.08 3.83
N LEU A 72 5.65 -8.05 3.78
CA LEU A 72 5.57 -7.16 2.62
C LEU A 72 6.86 -6.36 2.42
N PHE A 73 7.46 -5.84 3.49
CA PHE A 73 8.76 -5.15 3.41
C PHE A 73 9.87 -6.10 2.96
N TRP A 74 9.86 -7.34 3.42
CA TRP A 74 10.82 -8.34 2.94
C TRP A 74 10.69 -8.62 1.43
N MET A 75 9.47 -8.52 0.88
CA MET A 75 9.23 -8.65 -0.56
C MET A 75 9.69 -7.45 -1.39
N LEU A 76 9.94 -6.29 -0.76
CA LEU A 76 10.58 -5.16 -1.44
C LEU A 76 12.08 -5.37 -1.62
N ASN A 77 12.71 -6.21 -0.79
CA ASN A 77 14.14 -6.45 -0.88
C ASN A 77 14.47 -7.20 -2.18
N ASP A 78 15.55 -6.79 -2.83
CA ASP A 78 15.96 -7.27 -4.16
C ASP A 78 16.34 -8.76 -4.16
N GLU A 79 16.79 -9.27 -3.01
CA GLU A 79 17.10 -10.70 -2.78
C GLU A 79 15.88 -11.63 -2.84
N SER A 80 14.65 -11.09 -2.85
CA SER A 80 13.44 -11.90 -2.76
C SER A 80 13.08 -12.62 -4.06
N GLY A 81 13.70 -12.25 -5.19
CA GLY A 81 13.47 -12.87 -6.51
C GLY A 81 12.03 -12.78 -7.03
N ASN A 82 11.17 -11.99 -6.38
CA ASN A 82 9.78 -11.80 -6.75
C ASN A 82 9.61 -10.57 -7.63
N MET A 83 8.61 -10.60 -8.54
CA MET A 83 8.10 -9.40 -9.25
C MET A 83 7.37 -8.46 -8.27
N GLY A 84 8.09 -7.90 -7.29
CA GLY A 84 7.59 -7.13 -6.15
C GLY A 84 6.94 -5.79 -6.48
N TRP A 85 6.61 -5.52 -7.74
CA TRP A 85 6.13 -4.23 -8.25
C TRP A 85 4.84 -3.68 -7.62
N PHE A 86 4.03 -4.53 -6.98
CA PHE A 86 2.78 -4.16 -6.30
C PHE A 86 2.90 -4.22 -4.76
N ALA A 87 4.07 -4.62 -4.25
CA ALA A 87 4.33 -4.64 -2.81
C ALA A 87 4.22 -3.24 -2.18
N PRO A 88 4.71 -2.15 -2.80
CA PRO A 88 4.51 -0.81 -2.22
C PRO A 88 3.04 -0.43 -2.03
N GLN A 89 2.18 -0.74 -3.00
CA GLN A 89 0.75 -0.46 -2.97
C GLN A 89 0.05 -1.27 -1.89
N ALA A 90 0.42 -2.55 -1.75
CA ALA A 90 -0.06 -3.40 -0.67
C ALA A 90 0.37 -2.86 0.71
N ILE A 91 1.61 -2.37 0.86
CA ILE A 91 2.08 -1.71 2.09
C ILE A 91 1.26 -0.46 2.35
N GLY A 92 1.06 0.39 1.33
CA GLY A 92 0.23 1.59 1.41
C GLY A 92 -1.17 1.31 1.95
N ALA A 93 -1.85 0.32 1.38
CA ALA A 93 -3.19 -0.11 1.81
C ALA A 93 -3.22 -0.62 3.26
N VAL A 94 -2.18 -1.32 3.70
CA VAL A 94 -2.08 -1.85 5.07
C VAL A 94 -1.85 -0.71 6.07
N LEU A 95 -1.01 0.27 5.72
CA LEU A 95 -0.63 1.38 6.60
C LEU A 95 -1.69 2.48 6.68
N ALA A 96 -2.41 2.77 5.59
CA ALA A 96 -3.34 3.90 5.45
C ALA A 96 -4.38 4.01 6.59
N GLY A 97 -4.99 2.90 7.01
CA GLY A 97 -6.04 2.93 8.04
C GLY A 97 -5.57 2.77 9.49
N ASN A 98 -4.27 2.62 9.76
CA ASN A 98 -3.80 1.94 10.98
C ASN A 98 -2.58 2.58 11.67
N HIS A 99 -2.43 3.90 11.52
CA HIS A 99 -1.19 4.61 11.83
C HIS A 99 -0.65 4.39 13.25
N GLU A 100 -1.44 4.57 14.30
CA GLU A 100 -0.96 4.37 15.67
C GLU A 100 -0.37 2.97 15.91
N LYS A 101 -0.99 1.94 15.33
CA LYS A 101 -0.59 0.54 15.57
C LYS A 101 0.58 0.11 14.69
N LEU A 102 0.83 0.82 13.58
CA LEU A 102 1.82 0.50 12.56
C LEU A 102 2.85 1.63 12.36
N ALA A 103 2.92 2.60 13.27
CA ALA A 103 3.76 3.81 13.20
C ALA A 103 5.23 3.51 12.80
N ASN A 104 5.80 2.42 13.32
CA ASN A 104 7.20 2.07 13.09
C ASN A 104 7.51 1.66 11.63
N PHE A 105 6.50 1.38 10.80
CA PHE A 105 6.67 0.99 9.40
C PHE A 105 6.67 2.16 8.42
N PHE A 106 6.19 3.33 8.83
CA PHE A 106 6.13 4.50 7.95
C PHE A 106 7.53 4.98 7.55
N PRO A 107 8.52 5.13 8.46
CA PRO A 107 9.88 5.51 8.07
C PRO A 107 10.52 4.50 7.13
N MET A 108 10.22 3.19 7.28
CA MET A 108 10.73 2.15 6.38
C MET A 108 10.20 2.30 4.96
N LEU A 109 8.94 2.72 4.79
CA LEU A 109 8.37 2.97 3.47
C LEU A 109 8.98 4.21 2.83
N ILE A 110 9.13 5.28 3.61
CA ILE A 110 9.76 6.53 3.14
C ILE A 110 11.20 6.27 2.70
N SER A 111 11.98 5.49 3.47
CA SER A 111 13.39 5.24 3.16
C SER A 111 13.63 4.48 1.85
N VAL A 112 12.59 3.88 1.25
CA VAL A 112 12.73 3.29 -0.10
C VAL A 112 13.06 4.36 -1.14
N LEU A 113 12.60 5.59 -0.93
CA LEU A 113 12.91 6.75 -1.78
C LEU A 113 14.35 7.26 -1.64
N ASP A 114 15.19 6.64 -0.81
CA ASP A 114 16.56 7.11 -0.57
C ASP A 114 17.59 6.50 -1.53
N GLY A 115 17.18 5.55 -2.37
CA GLY A 115 18.10 4.89 -3.29
C GLY A 115 17.56 3.73 -4.10
N ASP A 116 16.27 3.40 -4.05
CA ASP A 116 15.73 2.39 -4.97
C ASP A 116 15.68 2.95 -6.39
N GLU A 117 16.34 2.27 -7.33
CA GLU A 117 16.43 2.68 -8.73
C GLU A 117 15.32 2.07 -9.59
N ARG A 118 14.56 1.11 -9.06
CA ARG A 118 13.53 0.37 -9.80
C ARG A 118 12.29 1.25 -9.98
N PRO A 119 11.95 1.67 -11.22
CA PRO A 119 10.89 2.66 -11.45
C PRO A 119 9.52 2.23 -10.89
N GLU A 120 9.18 0.95 -10.99
CA GLU A 120 7.93 0.38 -10.51
C GLU A 120 7.82 0.41 -8.98
N ILE A 121 8.94 0.21 -8.28
CA ILE A 121 8.99 0.28 -6.82
C ILE A 121 8.87 1.73 -6.38
N VAL A 122 9.67 2.64 -6.95
CA VAL A 122 9.61 4.07 -6.66
C VAL A 122 8.22 4.63 -6.90
N LYS A 123 7.62 4.35 -8.07
CA LYS A 123 6.27 4.79 -8.42
C LYS A 123 5.23 4.21 -7.45
N GLY A 124 5.36 2.94 -7.09
CA GLY A 124 4.48 2.30 -6.12
C GLY A 124 4.58 2.92 -4.73
N VAL A 125 5.79 3.28 -4.29
CA VAL A 125 6.01 3.98 -3.01
C VAL A 125 5.38 5.35 -3.06
N LEU A 126 5.61 6.14 -4.11
CA LEU A 126 4.96 7.44 -4.29
C LEU A 126 3.44 7.32 -4.19
N TRP A 127 2.84 6.36 -4.91
CA TRP A 127 1.41 6.09 -4.80
C TRP A 127 0.98 5.79 -3.36
N ALA A 128 1.72 4.92 -2.66
CA ALA A 128 1.43 4.55 -1.28
C ALA A 128 1.50 5.77 -0.33
N LEU A 129 2.50 6.63 -0.50
CA LEU A 129 2.62 7.88 0.26
C LEU A 129 1.41 8.80 0.01
N GLY A 130 0.99 8.94 -1.25
CA GLY A 130 -0.21 9.71 -1.63
C GLY A 130 -1.53 9.08 -1.19
N HIS A 131 -1.53 7.80 -0.85
CA HIS A 131 -2.70 7.11 -0.27
C HIS A 131 -2.76 7.27 1.26
N ILE A 132 -1.59 7.35 1.91
CA ILE A 132 -1.47 7.48 3.37
C ILE A 132 -1.60 8.94 3.81
N GLY A 133 -0.91 9.87 3.14
CA GLY A 133 -0.78 11.26 3.60
C GLY A 133 -2.12 11.95 3.88
N PRO A 134 -3.14 11.83 2.99
CA PRO A 134 -4.52 12.28 3.22
C PRO A 134 -5.17 11.89 4.55
N ILE A 135 -4.61 10.91 5.26
CA ILE A 135 -5.14 10.34 6.49
C ILE A 135 -4.23 10.69 7.69
N HIS A 136 -2.96 11.02 7.46
CA HIS A 136 -1.93 11.22 8.50
C HIS A 136 -1.02 12.42 8.21
N ASP A 137 -1.33 13.58 8.77
CA ASP A 137 -0.65 14.84 8.44
C ASP A 137 0.83 14.90 8.83
N ASP A 138 1.18 14.37 10.02
CA ASP A 138 2.58 14.35 10.47
C ASP A 138 3.46 13.49 9.55
N PHE A 139 2.90 12.39 9.05
CA PHE A 139 3.57 11.55 8.05
C PHE A 139 3.72 12.27 6.72
N ALA A 140 2.68 12.97 6.24
CA ALA A 140 2.75 13.72 4.99
C ALA A 140 3.86 14.80 5.06
N ARG A 141 4.03 15.46 6.20
CA ARG A 141 5.10 16.44 6.43
C ARG A 141 6.50 15.83 6.28
N GLU A 142 6.74 14.65 6.86
CA GLU A 142 8.02 13.95 6.75
C GLU A 142 8.28 13.47 5.31
N ALA A 143 7.26 12.89 4.65
CA ALA A 143 7.37 12.36 3.30
C ALA A 143 7.66 13.44 2.24
N ARG A 144 7.14 14.68 2.41
CA ARG A 144 7.32 15.79 1.45
C ARG A 144 8.78 16.00 1.05
N PHE A 145 9.69 16.04 2.03
CA PHE A 145 11.11 16.30 1.78
C PHE A 145 11.75 15.22 0.90
N ARG A 146 11.32 13.96 1.07
CA ARG A 146 11.85 12.82 0.29
C ARG A 146 11.20 12.69 -1.09
N ILE A 147 10.01 13.24 -1.29
CA ILE A 147 9.33 13.27 -2.60
C ILE A 147 9.89 14.38 -3.50
N GLN A 148 10.39 15.47 -2.93
CA GLN A 148 10.81 16.65 -3.70
C GLN A 148 11.79 16.36 -4.86
N PRO A 149 12.84 15.52 -4.70
CA PRO A 149 13.73 15.18 -5.80
C PRO A 149 13.01 14.51 -6.99
N TYR A 150 11.94 13.75 -6.73
CA TYR A 150 11.20 13.01 -7.74
C TYR A 150 10.31 13.89 -8.62
N LEU A 151 10.04 15.14 -8.22
CA LEU A 151 9.39 16.14 -9.08
C LEU A 151 10.23 16.52 -10.31
N LEU A 152 11.52 16.23 -10.27
CA LEU A 152 12.47 16.45 -11.36
C LEU A 152 13.02 15.14 -11.94
N ALA A 153 12.37 14.00 -11.63
CA ALA A 153 12.80 12.70 -12.15
C ALA A 153 12.80 12.68 -13.68
N ASN A 154 13.85 12.06 -14.27
CA ASN A 154 13.95 11.86 -15.72
C ASN A 154 12.80 10.98 -16.24
N ASN A 155 12.39 9.98 -15.46
CA ASN A 155 11.25 9.13 -15.79
C ASN A 155 9.94 9.93 -15.62
N ALA A 156 9.15 10.05 -16.70
CA ALA A 156 7.93 10.84 -16.72
C ALA A 156 6.84 10.29 -15.78
N GLU A 157 6.69 8.97 -15.69
CA GLU A 157 5.67 8.35 -14.83
C GLU A 157 5.96 8.57 -13.35
N ILE A 158 7.24 8.49 -12.94
CA ILE A 158 7.66 8.78 -11.57
C ILE A 158 7.37 10.25 -11.24
N ARG A 159 7.73 11.15 -12.17
CA ARG A 159 7.50 12.59 -11.99
C ARG A 159 6.01 12.92 -11.88
N GLU A 160 5.18 12.33 -12.73
CA GLU A 160 3.72 12.49 -12.67
C GLU A 160 3.15 11.99 -11.34
N GLU A 161 3.61 10.84 -10.86
CA GLU A 161 3.15 10.30 -9.58
C GLU A 161 3.59 11.20 -8.42
N ALA A 162 4.83 11.69 -8.41
CA ALA A 162 5.32 12.64 -7.42
C ALA A 162 4.47 13.94 -7.37
N VAL A 163 4.11 14.48 -8.55
CA VAL A 163 3.24 15.67 -8.62
C VAL A 163 1.86 15.38 -8.02
N LYS A 164 1.23 14.24 -8.36
CA LYS A 164 -0.07 13.85 -7.80
C LYS A 164 -0.02 13.75 -6.28
N VAL A 165 1.03 13.15 -5.73
CA VAL A 165 1.21 13.00 -4.27
C VAL A 165 1.34 14.36 -3.60
N MET A 166 2.18 15.25 -4.13
CA MET A 166 2.36 16.60 -3.58
C MET A 166 1.07 17.43 -3.66
N GLN A 167 0.28 17.28 -4.72
CA GLN A 167 -1.04 17.91 -4.81
C GLN A 167 -1.99 17.44 -3.71
N LYS A 168 -2.05 16.12 -3.45
CA LYS A 168 -2.87 15.57 -2.36
C LYS A 168 -2.44 16.13 -1.00
N PHE A 169 -1.13 16.25 -0.77
CA PHE A 169 -0.60 16.79 0.48
C PHE A 169 -0.88 18.29 0.68
N ASN A 170 -0.99 19.06 -0.41
CA ASN A 170 -1.31 20.50 -0.37
C ASN A 170 -2.81 20.77 -0.19
N ILE A 171 -3.69 19.85 -0.61
CA ILE A 171 -5.14 19.98 -0.37
C ILE A 171 -5.42 19.88 1.13
N GLN A 172 -4.73 18.99 1.85
CA GLN A 172 -4.89 18.84 3.30
C GLN A 172 -4.50 20.08 4.10
N GLU A 173 -3.44 20.79 3.71
CA GLU A 173 -2.99 22.00 4.42
C GLU A 173 -4.01 23.15 4.39
N LYS A 174 -5.00 23.09 3.49
CA LYS A 174 -6.08 24.10 3.43
C LYS A 174 -7.27 23.79 4.33
N GLU A 175 -7.35 22.56 4.86
CA GLU A 175 -8.49 22.09 5.66
C GLU A 175 -8.19 21.95 7.16
N GLY A 176 -6.92 22.07 7.58
CA GLY A 176 -6.47 22.05 8.97
C GLY A 176 -6.03 23.41 9.49
#